data_AF-A0A4Y3KDA3-F1
#
_entry.id   AF-A0A4Y3KDA3-F1
#
_cell.length_a   1.000
_cell.length_b   1.000
_cell.length_c   1.000
_cell.angle_alpha   90.00
_cell.angle_beta   90.00
_cell.angle_gamma   90.00
#
_symmetry.space_group_name_H-M   'P 1'
#
loop_
_entity.id
_entity.type
_entity.pdbx_description
1 polymer ?
#
loop_
_entity_poly.entity_id
_entity_poly.type
_entity_poly.pdbx_seq_one_letter_code
_entity_poly.pdbx_strand_id
1 'polypeptide(L)'
;MKAKDIARLHGLDASAFERWIKLAQVPHRVGMTGLSVDESVNTDELVGAFRQYAAQENARAAAEQQRSERAAQEKQHALAGMLITSGFNFDGYRITRYSGYISGDDAVSMDRPRHGWLGGVNGDVATDLMAGLAHIRRNALTELKEAAYALGCNAVIGVDFDYLTLDPETVSNSGGTLYLPFLFAVTANGNAVVIEKSA
;
A
#
# COMPACT_ATOMS: atom_id res chain seq x y z
N MET A 1 -27.51 -24.64 -28.82
CA MET A 1 -26.56 -23.75 -29.55
C MET A 1 -25.27 -23.60 -28.74
N LYS A 2 -24.09 -23.38 -29.35
CA LYS A 2 -22.84 -23.21 -28.57
C LYS A 2 -22.84 -21.88 -27.82
N ALA A 3 -22.38 -21.87 -26.57
CA ALA A 3 -22.33 -20.67 -25.74
C ALA A 3 -21.43 -19.58 -26.34
N LYS A 4 -20.32 -19.94 -26.99
CA LYS A 4 -19.44 -18.98 -27.69
C LYS A 4 -20.09 -18.32 -28.89
N ASP A 5 -20.96 -19.04 -29.60
CA ASP A 5 -21.67 -18.50 -30.76
C ASP A 5 -22.77 -17.54 -30.31
N ILE A 6 -23.50 -17.87 -29.23
CA ILE A 6 -24.44 -16.97 -28.56
C ILE A 6 -23.71 -15.71 -28.08
N ALA A 7 -22.59 -15.85 -27.37
CA ALA A 7 -21.82 -14.71 -26.87
C ALA A 7 -21.36 -13.79 -28.01
N ARG A 8 -20.83 -14.35 -29.11
CA ARG A 8 -20.39 -13.58 -30.28
C ARG A 8 -21.56 -12.85 -30.94
N LEU A 9 -22.71 -13.50 -31.10
CA LEU A 9 -23.88 -12.92 -31.76
C LEU A 9 -24.48 -11.75 -30.96
N HIS A 10 -24.39 -11.80 -29.63
CA HIS A 10 -24.93 -10.78 -28.73
C HIS A 10 -23.87 -9.81 -28.16
N GLY A 11 -22.63 -9.86 -28.65
CA GLY A 11 -21.53 -8.96 -28.25
C GLY A 11 -21.05 -9.14 -26.81
N LEU A 12 -21.14 -10.35 -26.25
CA LEU A 12 -20.76 -10.69 -24.88
C LEU A 12 -19.33 -11.26 -24.83
N ASP A 13 -18.66 -11.11 -23.68
CA ASP A 13 -17.42 -11.84 -23.42
C ASP A 13 -17.70 -13.34 -23.28
N ALA A 14 -17.18 -14.13 -24.22
CA ALA A 14 -17.48 -15.55 -24.32
C ALA A 14 -16.99 -16.34 -23.09
N SER A 15 -15.86 -15.94 -22.49
CA SER A 15 -15.30 -16.62 -21.33
C SER A 15 -16.09 -16.31 -20.06
N ALA A 16 -16.50 -15.06 -19.84
CA ALA A 16 -17.36 -14.65 -18.73
C ALA A 16 -18.76 -15.28 -18.84
N PHE A 17 -19.32 -15.34 -20.04
CA PHE A 17 -20.61 -15.97 -20.29
C PHE A 17 -20.59 -17.48 -19.99
N GLU A 18 -19.58 -18.21 -20.46
CA GLU A 18 -19.42 -19.64 -20.16
C GLU A 18 -19.20 -19.91 -18.66
N ARG A 19 -18.41 -19.06 -17.97
CA ARG A 19 -18.24 -19.16 -16.51
C ARG A 19 -19.55 -18.95 -15.78
N TRP A 20 -20.30 -17.93 -16.17
CA TRP A 20 -21.60 -17.63 -15.56
C TRP A 20 -22.63 -18.73 -15.80
N ILE A 21 -22.70 -19.32 -17.00
CA ILE A 21 -23.60 -20.45 -17.30
C ILE A 21 -23.37 -21.61 -16.32
N LYS A 22 -22.10 -21.93 -16.02
CA LYS A 22 -21.74 -22.96 -15.04
C LYS A 22 -22.17 -22.58 -13.62
N LEU A 23 -21.92 -21.32 -13.23
CA LEU A 23 -22.26 -20.79 -11.91
C LEU A 23 -23.77 -20.76 -11.67
N ALA A 24 -24.54 -20.31 -12.66
CA ALA A 24 -25.99 -20.23 -12.63
C ALA A 24 -26.69 -21.57 -12.83
N GLN A 25 -25.93 -22.67 -12.99
CA GLN A 25 -26.43 -24.04 -13.20
C GLN A 25 -27.45 -24.16 -14.34
N VAL A 26 -27.29 -23.35 -15.39
CA VAL A 26 -28.17 -23.40 -16.57
C VAL A 26 -27.99 -24.76 -17.26
N PRO A 27 -29.07 -25.43 -17.70
CA PRO A 27 -28.96 -26.70 -18.43
C PRO A 27 -28.02 -26.61 -19.63
N HIS A 28 -26.91 -27.35 -19.58
CA HIS A 28 -25.88 -27.31 -20.60
C HIS A 28 -25.21 -28.68 -20.80
N ARG A 29 -24.58 -28.85 -21.96
CA ARG A 29 -23.75 -30.02 -22.30
C ARG A 29 -22.32 -29.57 -22.54
N VAL A 30 -21.37 -30.25 -21.93
CA VAL A 30 -19.94 -30.02 -22.14
C VAL A 30 -19.45 -30.97 -23.21
N GLY A 31 -18.90 -30.44 -24.31
CA GLY A 31 -18.29 -31.23 -25.39
C GLY A 31 -16.82 -30.88 -25.62
N MET A 32 -16.14 -31.66 -26.47
CA MET A 32 -14.71 -31.45 -26.79
C MET A 32 -14.37 -30.04 -27.31
N THR A 33 -15.32 -29.34 -27.93
CA THR A 33 -15.10 -28.02 -28.56
C THR A 33 -15.71 -26.85 -27.77
N GLY A 34 -16.26 -27.09 -26.58
CA GLY A 34 -16.82 -26.06 -25.71
C GLY A 34 -18.17 -26.41 -25.09
N LEU A 35 -18.80 -25.40 -24.48
CA LEU A 35 -20.07 -25.53 -23.78
C LEU A 35 -21.25 -25.24 -24.73
N SER A 36 -22.26 -26.09 -24.71
CA SER A 36 -23.49 -25.94 -25.49
C SER A 36 -24.69 -25.83 -24.55
N VAL A 37 -25.52 -24.80 -24.76
CA VAL A 37 -26.77 -24.63 -24.02
C VAL A 37 -27.83 -25.58 -24.60
N ASP A 38 -28.61 -26.22 -23.72
CA ASP A 38 -29.69 -27.13 -24.11
C ASP A 38 -30.77 -26.40 -24.95
N GLU A 39 -31.42 -27.11 -25.87
CA GLU A 39 -32.42 -26.54 -26.79
C GLU A 39 -33.70 -26.10 -26.08
N SER A 40 -33.94 -26.61 -24.87
CA SER A 40 -35.05 -26.19 -24.00
C SER A 40 -34.89 -24.80 -23.39
N VAL A 41 -33.71 -24.17 -23.48
CA VAL A 41 -33.41 -22.88 -22.86
C VAL A 41 -33.62 -21.74 -23.86
N ASN A 42 -34.44 -20.74 -23.48
CA ASN A 42 -34.62 -19.52 -24.26
C ASN A 42 -33.33 -18.69 -24.27
N THR A 43 -32.72 -18.51 -25.43
CA THR A 43 -31.44 -17.80 -25.58
C THR A 43 -31.54 -16.31 -25.26
N ASP A 44 -32.66 -15.66 -25.56
CA ASP A 44 -32.83 -14.23 -25.31
C ASP A 44 -32.98 -13.95 -23.81
N GLU A 45 -33.73 -14.79 -23.10
CA GLU A 45 -33.86 -14.74 -21.65
C GLU A 45 -32.52 -15.03 -20.95
N LEU A 46 -31.77 -16.02 -21.47
CA LEU A 46 -30.45 -16.37 -20.95
C LEU A 46 -29.45 -15.20 -21.10
N VAL A 47 -29.43 -14.56 -22.28
CA VAL A 47 -28.60 -13.38 -22.54
C VAL A 47 -29.05 -12.21 -21.67
N GLY A 48 -30.36 -12.00 -21.49
CA GLY A 48 -30.91 -11.00 -20.59
C GLY A 48 -30.46 -11.20 -19.13
N ALA A 49 -30.56 -12.43 -18.63
CA ALA A 49 -30.12 -12.80 -17.29
C ALA A 49 -28.61 -12.61 -17.09
N PHE A 50 -27.78 -12.98 -18.08
CA PHE A 50 -26.35 -12.70 -18.02
C PHE A 50 -26.03 -11.21 -18.02
N ARG A 51 -26.70 -10.42 -18.87
CA ARG A 51 -26.52 -8.96 -18.91
C ARG A 51 -26.90 -8.32 -17.58
N GLN A 52 -27.97 -8.77 -16.94
CA GLN A 52 -28.35 -8.32 -15.60
C GLN A 52 -27.30 -8.70 -14.55
N TYR A 53 -26.82 -9.94 -14.57
CA TYR A 53 -25.75 -10.41 -13.68
C TYR A 53 -24.47 -9.57 -13.86
N ALA A 54 -24.00 -9.39 -15.10
CA ALA A 54 -22.81 -8.63 -15.40
C ALA A 54 -22.96 -7.15 -15.01
N ALA A 55 -24.14 -6.56 -15.21
CA ALA A 55 -24.43 -5.21 -14.76
C ALA A 55 -24.38 -5.09 -13.22
N GLN A 56 -24.92 -6.07 -12.50
CA GLN A 56 -24.85 -6.11 -11.03
C GLN A 56 -23.42 -6.30 -10.52
N GLU A 57 -22.63 -7.20 -11.14
CA GLU A 57 -21.24 -7.44 -10.76
C GLU A 57 -20.38 -6.19 -10.99
N ASN A 58 -20.51 -5.56 -12.16
CA ASN A 58 -19.82 -4.30 -12.46
C ASN A 58 -20.24 -3.17 -11.50
N ALA A 59 -21.52 -3.08 -11.16
CA ALA A 59 -22.01 -2.08 -10.19
C ALA A 59 -21.44 -2.31 -8.79
N ARG A 60 -21.33 -3.58 -8.35
CA ARG A 60 -20.71 -3.93 -7.06
C ARG A 60 -19.22 -3.59 -7.06
N ALA A 61 -18.50 -3.98 -8.11
CA ALA A 61 -17.07 -3.68 -8.25
C ALA A 61 -16.83 -2.15 -8.27
N ALA A 62 -17.64 -1.39 -9.01
CA ALA A 62 -17.55 0.06 -9.04
C ALA A 62 -17.87 0.70 -7.67
N ALA A 63 -18.86 0.19 -6.94
CA ALA A 63 -19.18 0.66 -5.60
C ALA A 63 -18.07 0.37 -4.59
N GLU A 64 -17.46 -0.82 -4.66
CA GLU A 64 -16.33 -1.22 -3.82
C GLU A 64 -15.09 -0.37 -4.12
N GLN A 65 -14.78 -0.16 -5.40
CA GLN A 65 -13.69 0.71 -5.83
C GLN A 65 -13.91 2.14 -5.32
N GLN A 66 -15.12 2.70 -5.51
CA GLN A 66 -15.45 4.03 -5.01
C GLN A 66 -15.33 4.12 -3.48
N ARG A 67 -15.74 3.08 -2.75
CA ARG A 67 -15.59 3.04 -1.29
C ARG A 67 -14.12 3.01 -0.87
N SER A 68 -13.31 2.21 -1.56
CA SER A 68 -11.86 2.14 -1.33
C SER A 68 -11.18 3.48 -1.60
N GLU A 69 -11.52 4.13 -2.72
CA GLU A 69 -10.99 5.45 -3.08
C GLU A 69 -11.35 6.52 -2.05
N ARG A 70 -12.61 6.54 -1.58
CA ARG A 70 -13.04 7.46 -0.51
C ARG A 70 -12.30 7.21 0.79
N ALA A 71 -12.17 5.94 1.21
CA ALA A 71 -11.43 5.60 2.42
C ALA A 71 -9.94 5.99 2.31
N ALA A 72 -9.33 5.81 1.14
CA ALA A 72 -7.96 6.23 0.88
C ALA A 72 -7.81 7.76 0.93
N GLN A 73 -8.77 8.51 0.37
CA GLN A 73 -8.80 9.97 0.45
C GLN A 73 -8.96 10.45 1.90
N GLU A 74 -9.91 9.87 2.65
CA GLU A 74 -10.12 10.20 4.06
C GLU A 74 -8.87 9.93 4.90
N LYS A 75 -8.22 8.77 4.71
CA LYS A 75 -6.94 8.47 5.35
C LYS A 75 -5.87 9.50 4.97
N GLN A 76 -5.73 9.81 3.68
CA GLN A 76 -4.76 10.79 3.21
C GLN A 76 -4.98 12.17 3.83
N HIS A 77 -6.23 12.63 3.89
CA HIS A 77 -6.60 13.89 4.52
C HIS A 77 -6.32 13.88 6.03
N ALA A 78 -6.62 12.79 6.73
CA ALA A 78 -6.34 12.63 8.15
C ALA A 78 -4.84 12.67 8.46
N LEU A 79 -4.02 11.94 7.69
CA LEU A 79 -2.55 11.92 7.86
C LEU A 79 -1.90 13.28 7.52
N ALA A 80 -2.43 13.97 6.51
CA ALA A 80 -1.97 15.31 6.13
C ALA A 80 -2.30 16.35 7.20
N GLY A 81 -3.48 16.26 7.82
CA GLY A 81 -3.94 17.17 8.89
C GLY A 81 -3.46 16.82 10.29
N MET A 82 -2.81 15.67 10.49
CA MET A 82 -2.34 15.21 11.81
C MET A 82 -1.27 16.16 12.37
N LEU A 83 -1.53 16.70 13.57
CA LEU A 83 -0.59 17.58 14.24
C LEU A 83 0.53 16.76 14.89
N ILE A 84 1.77 17.23 14.74
CA ILE A 84 2.95 16.60 15.32
C ILE A 84 3.79 17.66 16.02
N THR A 85 4.30 17.35 17.20
CA THR A 85 5.22 18.22 17.94
C THR A 85 6.24 17.40 18.72
N SER A 86 7.45 17.96 18.89
CA SER A 86 8.44 17.46 19.85
C SER A 86 8.12 17.87 21.28
N GLY A 87 7.23 18.85 21.48
CA GLY A 87 6.70 19.24 22.79
C GLY A 87 5.63 18.27 23.32
N PHE A 88 5.06 18.57 24.48
CA PHE A 88 4.07 17.69 25.14
C PHE A 88 2.62 18.18 25.04
N ASN A 89 2.37 19.30 24.33
CA ASN A 89 1.03 19.83 24.13
C ASN A 89 0.93 20.69 22.85
N PHE A 90 -0.30 21.00 22.43
CA PHE A 90 -0.61 22.00 21.41
C PHE A 90 -1.42 23.14 22.04
N ASP A 91 -0.94 24.37 21.94
CA ASP A 91 -1.66 25.54 22.48
C ASP A 91 -3.01 25.72 21.80
N GLY A 92 -4.04 26.03 22.59
CA GLY A 92 -5.43 26.11 22.11
C GLY A 92 -6.12 24.76 21.91
N TYR A 93 -5.45 23.64 22.23
CA TYR A 93 -6.03 22.30 22.22
C TYR A 93 -5.96 21.65 23.61
N ARG A 94 -6.87 20.72 23.84
CA ARG A 94 -6.89 19.85 25.02
C ARG A 94 -6.74 18.41 24.57
N ILE A 95 -5.81 17.67 25.18
CA ILE A 95 -5.68 16.23 25.00
C ILE A 95 -6.85 15.55 25.72
N THR A 96 -7.65 14.77 24.99
CA THR A 96 -8.80 14.04 25.52
C THR A 96 -8.55 12.55 25.65
N ARG A 97 -7.52 12.01 24.98
CA ARG A 97 -7.11 10.61 25.10
C ARG A 97 -5.64 10.43 24.79
N TYR A 98 -4.97 9.60 25.59
CA TYR A 98 -3.65 9.05 25.30
C TYR A 98 -3.82 7.61 24.87
N SER A 99 -3.29 7.25 23.70
CA SER A 99 -3.46 5.91 23.10
C SER A 99 -2.17 5.08 23.11
N GLY A 100 -1.10 5.60 23.72
CA GLY A 100 0.15 4.89 23.95
C GLY A 100 1.33 5.41 23.13
N TYR A 101 2.47 4.79 23.39
CA TYR A 101 3.74 5.03 22.70
C TYR A 101 3.74 4.32 21.35
N ILE A 102 4.23 5.00 20.32
CA ILE A 102 4.33 4.52 18.94
C ILE A 102 5.69 4.86 18.35
N SER A 103 6.10 4.10 17.35
CA SER A 103 7.30 4.35 16.56
C SER A 103 7.01 4.28 15.06
N GLY A 104 7.88 4.89 14.26
CA GLY A 104 8.00 4.67 12.82
C GLY A 104 9.47 4.57 12.46
N ASP A 105 9.81 3.65 11.55
CA ASP A 105 11.19 3.24 11.32
C ASP A 105 11.53 3.33 9.83
N ASP A 106 12.74 3.75 9.50
CA ASP A 106 13.24 3.57 8.13
C ASP A 106 14.77 3.46 8.12
N ALA A 107 15.30 2.81 7.08
CA ALA A 107 16.72 2.62 6.89
C ALA A 107 17.15 2.78 5.42
N VAL A 108 18.38 3.24 5.24
CA VAL A 108 18.99 3.43 3.92
C VAL A 108 20.41 2.85 3.92
N SER A 109 20.77 2.19 2.83
CA SER A 109 22.13 1.76 2.57
C SER A 109 22.87 2.78 1.71
N MET A 110 24.16 2.97 1.98
CA MET A 110 25.02 3.90 1.25
C MET A 110 26.32 3.24 0.86
N ASP A 111 26.65 3.36 -0.42
CA ASP A 111 27.91 2.84 -0.93
C ASP A 111 29.09 3.55 -0.28
N ARG A 112 30.16 2.79 -0.05
CA ARG A 112 31.40 3.36 0.46
C ARG A 112 32.13 4.13 -0.63
N PRO A 113 32.82 5.22 -0.28
CA PRO A 113 33.67 5.93 -1.22
C PRO A 113 34.74 5.00 -1.78
N ARG A 114 34.95 5.08 -3.09
CA ARG A 114 35.94 4.24 -3.77
C ARG A 114 37.17 5.07 -4.08
N HIS A 115 38.35 4.53 -3.81
CA HIS A 115 39.59 5.14 -4.30
C HIS A 115 39.69 4.92 -5.81
N GLY A 116 39.74 6.01 -6.56
CA GLY A 116 40.03 6.01 -7.98
C GLY A 116 41.48 5.62 -8.25
N TRP A 117 41.72 5.05 -9.42
CA TRP A 117 43.03 4.55 -9.87
C TRP A 117 44.14 5.63 -9.92
N LEU A 118 43.76 6.92 -9.95
CA LEU A 118 44.67 8.07 -9.94
C LEU A 118 44.83 8.74 -8.56
N GLY A 119 44.41 8.09 -7.47
CA GLY A 119 44.64 8.59 -6.11
C GLY A 119 43.60 9.59 -5.58
N GLY A 120 42.39 9.62 -6.15
CA GLY A 120 41.25 10.39 -5.64
C GLY A 120 40.20 9.53 -4.94
N VAL A 121 39.35 10.11 -4.10
CA VAL A 121 38.14 9.44 -3.57
C VAL A 121 36.96 9.84 -4.45
N ASN A 122 36.31 8.84 -5.05
CA ASN A 122 35.08 9.02 -5.81
C ASN A 122 33.88 8.82 -4.87
N GLY A 123 33.05 9.86 -4.72
CA GLY A 123 31.85 9.89 -3.87
C GLY A 123 31.92 10.97 -2.79
N ASP A 124 30.80 11.63 -2.52
CA ASP A 124 30.65 12.60 -1.42
C ASP A 124 29.73 12.02 -0.35
N VAL A 125 30.36 11.37 0.64
CA VAL A 125 29.67 10.73 1.77
C VAL A 125 28.74 11.70 2.49
N ALA A 126 29.14 12.97 2.63
CA ALA A 126 28.35 13.92 3.39
C ALA A 126 27.06 14.26 2.63
N THR A 127 27.16 14.53 1.33
CA THR A 127 25.99 14.83 0.50
C THR A 127 25.05 13.62 0.41
N ASP A 128 25.58 12.43 0.17
CA ASP A 128 24.79 11.19 0.08
C ASP A 128 24.13 10.88 1.43
N LEU A 129 24.85 11.06 2.54
CA LEU A 129 24.32 10.90 3.89
C LEU A 129 23.16 11.85 4.17
N MET A 130 23.32 13.14 3.89
CA MET A 130 22.26 14.12 4.14
C MET A 130 21.02 13.84 3.30
N ALA A 131 21.17 13.41 2.05
CA ALA A 131 20.06 13.01 1.19
C ALA A 131 19.31 11.79 1.75
N GLY A 132 20.04 10.75 2.16
CA GLY A 132 19.44 9.55 2.75
C GLY A 132 18.78 9.83 4.11
N LEU A 133 19.41 10.61 5.00
CA LEU A 133 18.80 11.00 6.28
C LEU A 133 17.49 11.77 6.09
N ALA A 134 17.43 12.65 5.09
CA ALA A 134 16.20 13.37 4.77
C ALA A 134 15.09 12.43 4.26
N HIS A 135 15.44 11.43 3.46
CA HIS A 135 14.52 10.40 3.00
C HIS A 135 13.96 9.57 4.17
N ILE A 136 14.85 8.94 4.96
CA ILE A 136 14.42 8.04 6.02
C ILE A 136 13.62 8.76 7.12
N ARG A 137 13.95 10.02 7.43
CA ARG A 137 13.20 10.82 8.41
C ARG A 137 11.76 11.08 7.96
N ARG A 138 11.53 11.31 6.66
CA ARG A 138 10.18 11.55 6.11
C ARG A 138 9.35 10.27 6.14
N ASN A 139 9.97 9.13 5.85
CA ASN A 139 9.29 7.84 5.88
C ASN A 139 8.97 7.42 7.32
N ALA A 140 9.93 7.52 8.24
CA ALA A 140 9.69 7.26 9.67
C ALA A 140 8.56 8.14 10.24
N LEU A 141 8.51 9.43 9.88
CA LEU A 141 7.37 10.29 10.24
C LEU A 141 6.04 9.85 9.60
N THR A 142 6.08 9.32 8.39
CA THR A 142 4.89 8.81 7.71
C THR A 142 4.38 7.57 8.44
N GLU A 143 5.25 6.60 8.74
CA GLU A 143 4.89 5.41 9.53
C GLU A 143 4.37 5.77 10.93
N LEU A 144 5.01 6.72 11.62
CA LEU A 144 4.56 7.22 12.92
C LEU A 144 3.13 7.79 12.83
N LYS A 145 2.81 8.54 11.77
CA LYS A 145 1.44 9.05 11.53
C LYS A 145 0.46 7.91 11.25
N GLU A 146 0.87 6.91 10.48
CA GLU A 146 0.02 5.74 10.20
C GLU A 146 -0.28 4.95 11.48
N ALA A 147 0.71 4.76 12.35
CA ALA A 147 0.54 4.13 13.65
C ALA A 147 -0.45 4.92 14.53
N ALA A 148 -0.32 6.25 14.59
CA ALA A 148 -1.27 7.09 15.31
C ALA A 148 -2.68 7.01 14.73
N TYR A 149 -2.81 7.03 13.39
CA TYR A 149 -4.09 6.91 12.71
C TYR A 149 -4.78 5.56 12.97
N ALA A 150 -4.01 4.46 12.97
CA ALA A 150 -4.51 3.13 13.29
C ALA A 150 -5.07 3.03 14.72
N LEU A 151 -4.54 3.82 15.66
CA LEU A 151 -5.05 3.97 17.02
C LEU A 151 -6.24 4.94 17.13
N GLY A 152 -6.71 5.50 16.02
CA GLY A 152 -7.77 6.51 15.99
C GLY A 152 -7.36 7.83 16.66
N CYS A 153 -6.08 8.18 16.55
CA CYS A 153 -5.52 9.45 17.04
C CYS A 153 -5.43 10.47 15.90
N ASN A 154 -5.46 11.76 16.26
CA ASN A 154 -5.36 12.88 15.33
C ASN A 154 -4.13 13.76 15.59
N ALA A 155 -3.29 13.41 16.56
CA ALA A 155 -2.02 14.08 16.81
C ALA A 155 -0.99 13.15 17.48
N VAL A 156 0.27 13.56 17.40
CA VAL A 156 1.42 12.92 18.08
C VAL A 156 2.21 13.99 18.83
N ILE A 157 2.50 13.71 20.10
CA ILE A 157 3.31 14.59 20.96
C ILE A 157 4.58 13.88 21.42
N GLY A 158 5.56 14.67 21.88
CA GLY A 158 6.81 14.17 22.42
C GLY A 158 7.63 13.46 21.34
N VAL A 159 7.60 13.96 20.11
CA VAL A 159 8.34 13.32 19.01
C VAL A 159 9.84 13.54 19.15
N ASP A 160 10.58 12.44 19.12
CA ASP A 160 12.03 12.39 19.04
C ASP A 160 12.48 11.50 17.87
N PHE A 161 13.78 11.55 17.56
CA PHE A 161 14.40 10.71 16.55
C PHE A 161 15.68 10.11 17.08
N ASP A 162 15.78 8.79 17.03
CA ASP A 162 16.99 8.04 17.29
C ASP A 162 17.64 7.62 15.98
N TYR A 163 18.95 7.82 15.86
CA TYR A 163 19.72 7.44 14.69
C TYR A 163 20.68 6.30 15.02
N LEU A 164 20.69 5.28 14.17
CA LEU A 164 21.61 4.16 14.25
C LEU A 164 22.45 4.09 12.97
N THR A 165 23.75 3.92 13.13
CA THR A 165 24.68 3.68 12.02
C THR A 165 25.34 2.33 12.22
N LEU A 166 25.30 1.49 11.19
CA LEU A 166 26.04 0.23 11.14
C LEU A 166 27.10 0.28 10.05
N ASP A 167 28.27 -0.27 10.39
CA ASP A 167 29.40 -0.48 9.50
C ASP A 167 29.59 -2.00 9.31
N PRO A 168 28.76 -2.65 8.47
CA PRO A 168 28.80 -4.11 8.33
C PRO A 168 30.00 -4.57 7.48
N GLU A 169 30.60 -5.68 7.91
CA GLU A 169 31.70 -6.36 7.22
C GLU A 169 31.44 -7.87 7.13
N THR A 170 32.03 -8.51 6.12
CA THR A 170 31.99 -9.96 5.92
C THR A 170 33.32 -10.47 5.36
N VAL A 171 33.44 -11.77 5.13
CA VAL A 171 34.67 -12.40 4.59
C VAL A 171 34.52 -12.61 3.08
N SER A 172 35.53 -12.24 2.31
CA SER A 172 35.60 -12.49 0.88
C SER A 172 35.99 -13.94 0.57
N ASN A 173 35.73 -14.39 -0.65
CA ASN A 173 36.16 -15.71 -1.11
C ASN A 173 37.69 -15.92 -1.10
N SER A 174 38.47 -14.85 -0.99
CA SER A 174 39.94 -14.88 -0.86
C SER A 174 40.43 -14.80 0.59
N GLY A 175 39.53 -14.85 1.58
CA GLY A 175 39.86 -14.78 3.01
C GLY A 175 40.16 -13.37 3.51
N GLY A 176 39.86 -12.32 2.74
CA GLY A 176 40.00 -10.92 3.15
C GLY A 176 38.71 -10.33 3.72
N THR A 177 38.79 -9.17 4.37
CA THR A 177 37.59 -8.43 4.83
C THR A 177 36.92 -7.73 3.64
N LEU A 178 35.64 -8.02 3.44
CA LEU A 178 34.74 -7.33 2.52
C LEU A 178 33.85 -6.38 3.32
N TYR A 179 34.05 -5.08 3.13
CA TYR A 179 33.19 -4.06 3.70
C TYR A 179 31.91 -3.93 2.86
N LEU A 180 30.75 -4.09 3.52
CA LEU A 180 29.43 -3.90 2.91
C LEU A 180 29.04 -2.41 2.94
N PRO A 181 28.02 -1.95 2.21
CA PRO A 181 27.54 -0.56 2.30
C PRO A 181 27.26 -0.14 3.75
N PHE A 182 27.44 1.15 4.06
CA PHE A 182 26.99 1.70 5.35
C PHE A 182 25.47 1.55 5.46
N LEU A 183 24.96 1.28 6.66
CA LEU A 183 23.53 1.31 6.93
C LEU A 183 23.22 2.42 7.92
N PHE A 184 22.28 3.28 7.57
CA PHE A 184 21.74 4.31 8.45
C PHE A 184 20.27 4.03 8.68
N ALA A 185 19.88 3.91 9.93
CA ALA A 185 18.49 3.76 10.33
C ALA A 185 18.06 4.94 11.20
N VAL A 186 16.77 5.25 11.16
CA VAL A 186 16.13 6.20 12.05
C VAL A 186 14.87 5.58 12.62
N THR A 187 14.66 5.79 13.91
CA THR A 187 13.40 5.53 14.60
C THR A 187 12.83 6.88 15.02
N ALA A 188 11.62 7.21 14.59
CA ALA A 188 10.86 8.31 15.14
C ALA A 188 9.94 7.78 16.22
N ASN A 189 10.00 8.31 17.45
CA ASN A 189 9.11 7.89 18.52
C ASN A 189 8.12 8.99 18.88
N GLY A 190 7.04 8.64 19.59
CA GLY A 190 6.11 9.62 20.15
C GLY A 190 4.93 8.99 20.87
N ASN A 191 4.05 9.82 21.41
CA ASN A 191 2.78 9.39 22.01
C ASN A 191 1.60 9.78 21.13
N ALA A 192 0.81 8.79 20.74
CA ALA A 192 -0.42 9.01 19.97
C ALA A 192 -1.52 9.55 20.89
N VAL A 193 -2.14 10.66 20.49
CA VAL A 193 -3.16 11.34 21.29
C VAL A 193 -4.37 11.77 20.45
N VAL A 194 -5.51 11.89 21.11
CA VAL A 194 -6.67 12.62 20.57
C VAL A 194 -6.68 14.01 21.20
N ILE A 195 -6.73 15.03 20.36
CA ILE A 195 -6.86 16.43 20.76
C ILE A 195 -8.15 17.04 20.24
N GLU A 196 -8.72 17.95 21.02
CA GLU A 196 -9.87 18.77 20.68
C GLU A 196 -9.52 20.25 20.87
N LYS A 197 -10.08 21.13 20.04
CA LYS A 197 -9.89 22.58 20.20
C LYS A 197 -10.54 23.02 21.51
N SER A 198 -9.79 23.74 22.34
CA SER A 198 -10.33 24.31 23.57
C SER A 198 -11.39 25.37 23.24
N ALA A 199 -12.51 25.33 23.95
CA ALA A 199 -13.59 26.30 23.82
C ALA A 199 -13.18 27.69 24.30
#